data_AF-A0A7Z0QJG7-F1
#
_entry.id   AF-A0A7Z0QJG7-F1
#
_cell.length_a   1.000
_cell.length_b   1.000
_cell.length_c   1.000
_cell.angle_alpha   90.00
_cell.angle_beta   90.00
_cell.angle_gamma   90.00
#
_symmetry.space_group_name_H-M   'P 1'
#
loop_
_entity.id
_entity.type
_entity.pdbx_description
1 polymer ?
#
loop_
_entity_poly.entity_id
_entity_poly.type
_entity_poly.pdbx_seq_one_letter_code
_entity_poly.pdbx_strand_id
1 'polypeptide(L)' 'MTSYTVGLKLGVRAKVLTIEAEDALVAALKIKLENPEALVTYVRKSNRRGDRRHPHEVQRAKTTG' A
#
# COMPACT_ATOMS: atom_id res chain seq x y z
N MET A 1 -12.59 4.06 6.81
CA MET A 1 -12.12 3.41 5.56
C MET A 1 -11.47 2.08 5.93
N THR A 2 -11.27 1.20 4.95
CA THR A 2 -10.64 -0.10 5.17
C THR A 2 -9.15 0.02 4.84
N SER A 3 -8.29 -0.50 5.72
CA SER A 3 -6.85 -0.54 5.44
C SER A 3 -6.50 -1.77 4.60
N TYR A 4 -5.69 -1.55 3.57
CA TYR A 4 -5.14 -2.59 2.70
C TYR A 4 -3.62 -2.58 2.79
N THR A 5 -3.03 -3.76 2.86
CA THR A 5 -1.59 -3.95 2.74
C THR A 5 -1.25 -4.23 1.28
N VAL A 6 -0.39 -3.40 0.70
CA VAL A 6 0.05 -3.48 -0.69
C VAL A 6 1.53 -3.84 -0.71
N GLY A 7 1.85 -4.98 -1.31
CA GLY A 7 3.21 -5.33 -1.68
C GLY A 7 3.56 -4.68 -3.02
N LEU A 8 4.72 -4.05 -3.12
CA LEU A 8 5.21 -3.50 -4.37
C LEU A 8 6.72 -3.70 -4.54
N LYS A 9 7.18 -3.61 -5.78
CA LYS A 9 8.59 -3.47 -6.14
C LYS A 9 8.82 -2.13 -6.83
N LEU A 10 9.82 -1.41 -6.36
CA LEU A 10 10.33 -0.20 -7.00
C LEU A 10 11.78 -0.46 -7.40
N GLY A 11 11.99 -0.74 -8.69
CA GLY A 11 13.26 -1.29 -9.19
C GLY A 11 13.59 -2.63 -8.52
N VAL A 12 14.76 -2.72 -7.88
CA VAL A 12 15.22 -3.93 -7.17
C VAL A 12 14.69 -4.06 -5.74
N ARG A 13 14.05 -3.01 -5.19
CA ARG A 13 13.63 -2.98 -3.78
C ARG A 13 12.17 -3.38 -3.63
N ALA A 14 11.92 -4.38 -2.80
CA ALA A 14 10.57 -4.72 -2.34
C ALA A 14 10.16 -3.80 -1.19
N LYS A 15 8.90 -3.35 -1.20
CA LYS A 15 8.27 -2.58 -0.12
C LYS A 15 6.88 -3.12 0.16
N VAL A 16 6.41 -2.88 1.39
CA VAL A 16 5.05 -3.19 1.81
C VAL A 16 4.49 -1.95 2.48
N LEU A 17 3.36 -1.47 1.97
CA LEU A 17 2.70 -0.25 2.44
C LEU A 17 1.28 -0.55 2.91
N THR A 18 0.84 0.12 3.97
CA THR A 18 -0.57 0.11 4.41
C THR A 18 -1.27 1.35 3.89
N ILE A 19 -2.37 1.16 3.16
CA ILE A 19 -3.15 2.19 2.46
C ILE A 19 -4.59 2.17 2.95
N GLU A 20 -5.15 3.33 3.30
CA GLU A 20 -6.60 3.47 3.50
C GLU A 20 -7.31 3.62 2.15
N ALA A 21 -8.28 2.74 1.89
CA ALA A 21 -9.07 2.76 0.68
C ALA A 21 -10.46 2.12 0.87
N GLU A 22 -11.31 2.33 -0.12
CA GLU A 22 -12.63 1.73 -0.27
C GLU A 22 -12.48 0.23 -0.55
N ASP A 23 -11.63 -0.12 -1.51
CA ASP A 23 -11.33 -1.50 -1.90
C ASP A 23 -9.85 -1.73 -2.28
N ALA A 24 -9.53 -2.97 -2.63
CA ALA A 24 -8.18 -3.38 -3.00
C ALA A 24 -7.70 -2.76 -4.32
N LEU A 25 -8.60 -2.53 -5.28
CA LEU A 25 -8.26 -1.92 -6.57
C LEU A 25 -7.90 -0.45 -6.36
N VAL A 26 -8.70 0.29 -5.59
CA VAL A 26 -8.41 1.68 -5.24
C VAL A 26 -7.09 1.79 -4.48
N ALA A 27 -6.78 0.87 -3.55
CA ALA A 27 -5.49 0.84 -2.88
C ALA A 27 -4.31 0.68 -3.86
N ALA A 28 -4.43 -0.23 -4.84
CA ALA A 28 -3.41 -0.42 -5.88
C ALA A 28 -3.24 0.83 -6.76
N LEU A 29 -4.35 1.45 -7.16
CA LEU A 29 -4.35 2.64 -8.00
C LEU A 29 -3.72 3.84 -7.30
N LYS A 30 -3.95 4.02 -5.98
CA LYS A 30 -3.26 5.05 -5.19
C LYS A 30 -1.74 4.88 -5.22
N ILE A 31 -1.23 3.66 -5.10
CA ILE A 31 0.21 3.38 -5.24
C ILE A 31 0.72 3.75 -6.63
N LYS A 32 -0.01 3.38 -7.68
CA LYS A 32 0.35 3.68 -9.06
C LYS A 32 0.24 5.17 -9.41
N LEU A 33 -0.66 5.90 -8.78
CA LEU A 33 -0.76 7.35 -8.94
C LEU A 33 0.49 8.05 -8.39
N GLU A 34 0.98 7.61 -7.23
CA GLU A 34 2.15 8.21 -6.59
C GLU A 34 3.49 7.70 -7.16
N ASN A 35 3.53 6.44 -7.61
CA ASN A 35 4.72 5.80 -8.18
C ASN A 35 4.29 4.96 -9.40
N PRO A 36 4.09 5.58 -10.58
CA PRO A 36 3.60 4.91 -11.79
C PRO A 36 4.43 3.69 -12.21
N GLU A 37 5.73 3.72 -11.96
CA GLU A 37 6.72 2.68 -12.26
C GLU A 37 6.68 1.49 -11.27
N ALA A 38 6.04 1.64 -10.10
CA ALA A 38 6.03 0.60 -9.08
C ALA A 38 5.24 -0.63 -9.55
N LEU A 39 5.83 -1.83 -9.51
CA LEU A 39 5.12 -3.07 -9.76
C LEU A 39 4.37 -3.49 -8.49
N VAL A 40 3.04 -3.42 -8.51
CA VAL A 40 2.22 -3.98 -7.41
C VAL A 40 2.24 -5.51 -7.51
N THR A 41 2.66 -6.18 -6.44
CA THR A 41 2.79 -7.64 -6.40
C THR A 41 1.59 -8.32 -5.76
N TYR A 42 0.99 -7.69 -4.74
CA TYR A 42 -0.25 -8.15 -4.14
C TYR A 42 -0.96 -7.01 -3.41
N VAL A 43 -2.27 -7.16 -3.23
CA VAL A 43 -3.07 -6.33 -2.32
C VAL A 43 -3.92 -7.25 -1.45
N ARG A 44 -3.93 -7.01 -0.15
CA ARG A 44 -4.76 -7.75 0.81
C ARG A 44 -5.38 -6.79 1.82
N LYS A 45 -6.50 -7.18 2.45
CA LYS A 45 -6.98 -6.46 3.64
C LYS A 45 -5.91 -6.53 4.75
N SER A 46 -5.72 -5.44 5.48
CA SER A 46 -4.82 -5.42 6.63
C SER A 46 -5.29 -6.40 7.69
N ASN A 47 -4.37 -7.21 8.19
CA ASN A 47 -4.60 -8.08 9.32
C ASN A 47 -4.04 -7.39 10.57
N ARG A 48 -4.87 -6.59 11.25
CA ARG A 48 -4.46 -5.75 12.38
C ARG A 48 -3.63 -6.49 13.45
N ARG A 49 -3.93 -7.76 13.74
CA ARG A 49 -3.18 -8.56 14.72
C ARG A 49 -1.81 -8.99 14.17
N GLY A 50 -1.76 -9.42 12.92
CA GLY A 50 -0.52 -9.83 12.24
C GLY A 50 0.39 -8.65 11.93
N ASP A 51 -0.18 -7.59 11.36
CA ASP A 51 0.55 -6.38 10.95
C ASP A 51 1.08 -5.60 12.17
N ARG A 52 0.44 -5.68 13.35
CA ARG A 52 1.03 -5.11 14.59
C ARG A 52 2.32 -5.82 15.01
N ARG A 53 2.48 -7.09 14.67
CA ARG A 53 3.72 -7.85 14.95
C ARG A 53 4.81 -7.57 13.91
N HIS A 54 4.42 -7.17 12.70
CA HIS A 54 5.33 -6.81 11.61
C HIS A 54 4.84 -5.49 10.98
N PRO A 55 5.10 -4.34 11.64
CA PRO A 55 4.57 -3.07 11.20
C PRO A 55 5.10 -2.73 9.79
N HIS A 56 4.17 -2.38 8.91
CA HIS A 56 4.46 -1.89 7.57
C HIS A 56 4.48 -0.36 7.55
N GLU A 57 5.26 0.23 6.65
CA GLU A 57 5.22 1.67 6.40
C GLU A 57 3.79 2.07 6.01
N VAL A 58 3.26 3.12 6.64
CA VAL A 58 1.94 3.66 6.28
C VAL A 58 2.14 4.71 5.21
N GLN A 59 1.52 4.54 4.05
CA GLN A 59 1.54 5.60 3.04
C GLN A 59 0.61 6.71 3.51
N ARG A 60 1.17 7.87 3.85
CA ARG A 60 0.37 9.08 4.03
C ARG A 60 0.15 9.69 2.66
N ALA A 61 -1.11 9.90 2.29
CA ALA A 61 -1.44 10.68 1.11
C ALA A 61 -0.71 12.02 1.20
N LYS A 62 0.13 12.33 0.21
CA LYS A 62 0.71 13.67 0.12
C LYS A 62 -0.41 14.61 -0.27
N THR A 63 -0.69 15.62 0.57
CA THR A 63 -1.55 16.73 0.18
C THR A 63 -0.85 17.46 -0.95
N THR A 64 -1.27 17.22 -2.19
CA THR A 64 -0.89 18.06 -3.33
C THR A 64 -1.53 19.41 -3.08
N GLY A 65 -0.70 20.44 -2.84
CA GLY A 65 -1.13 21.84 -2.79
C GLY A 65 -1.35 22.41 -4.18
#